data_AF-A0A192H4I2-F1
#
_entry.id   AF-A0A192H4I2-F1
#
_cell.length_a   1.000
_cell.length_b   1.000
_cell.length_c   1.000
_cell.angle_alpha   90.00
_cell.angle_beta   90.00
_cell.angle_gamma   90.00
#
_symmetry.space_group_name_H-M   'P 1'
#
loop_
_entity.id
_entity.type
_entity.pdbx_description
1 polymer ?
#
loop_
_entity_poly.entity_id
_entity_poly.type
_entity_poly.pdbx_seq_one_letter_code
_entity_poly.pdbx_strand_id
1 'polypeptide(L)'
;MLTVKVRNDQETKQLANKLGQLLQAGSVLLLEGDLGAGKTTFTKGIAQALGIKRYVKSPTFTLIREYKEGRLPLYHMDVYRLEDGGGDELGLEEYFTGDGVSVVEWPQFIQDLWPTDYLLIKFTKDPHHDDWRRLLFEAHGEQSQRVVDSLAQEYRHE
;
A
#
# COMPACT_ATOMS: atom_id res chain seq x y z
N MET A 1 -12.41 3.56 9.46
CA MET A 1 -12.29 2.27 8.74
C MET A 1 -13.20 2.28 7.51
N LEU A 2 -12.78 1.64 6.42
CA LEU A 2 -13.57 1.46 5.19
C LEU A 2 -13.35 0.05 4.66
N THR A 3 -14.40 -0.62 4.17
CA THR A 3 -14.29 -1.93 3.51
C THR A 3 -14.79 -1.81 2.09
N VAL A 4 -13.98 -2.25 1.12
CA VAL A 4 -14.35 -2.24 -0.31
C VAL A 4 -14.18 -3.65 -0.88
N LYS A 5 -15.16 -4.07 -1.68
CA LYS A 5 -15.08 -5.31 -2.44
C LYS A 5 -14.68 -4.99 -3.88
N VAL A 6 -13.66 -5.70 -4.38
CA VAL A 6 -13.20 -5.64 -5.76
C VAL A 6 -13.29 -7.02 -6.38
N ARG A 7 -13.62 -7.09 -7.67
CA ARG A 7 -14.00 -8.32 -8.37
C ARG A 7 -12.93 -8.84 -9.32
N ASN A 8 -11.88 -8.07 -9.54
CA ASN A 8 -10.77 -8.40 -10.43
C ASN A 8 -9.58 -7.46 -10.19
N ASP A 9 -8.48 -7.74 -10.89
CA ASP A 9 -7.26 -6.92 -10.88
C ASP A 9 -7.50 -5.48 -11.35
N GLN A 10 -8.43 -5.26 -12.28
CA GLN A 10 -8.69 -3.92 -12.83
C GLN A 10 -9.38 -3.03 -11.79
N GLU A 11 -10.38 -3.54 -11.09
CA GLU A 11 -11.03 -2.83 -9.97
C GLU A 11 -10.05 -2.59 -8.82
N THR A 12 -9.16 -3.54 -8.55
CA THR A 12 -8.09 -3.37 -7.55
C THR A 12 -7.18 -2.18 -7.92
N LYS A 13 -6.74 -2.10 -9.18
CA LYS A 13 -5.92 -0.99 -9.68
C LYS A 13 -6.67 0.33 -9.68
N GLN A 14 -7.97 0.34 -10.01
CA GLN A 14 -8.79 1.56 -10.00
C GLN A 14 -8.97 2.10 -8.58
N LEU A 15 -9.29 1.24 -7.61
CA LEU A 15 -9.36 1.59 -6.19
C LEU A 15 -8.01 2.12 -5.68
N ALA A 16 -6.91 1.43 -6.00
CA ALA A 16 -5.57 1.89 -5.68
C ALA A 16 -5.24 3.23 -6.34
N ASN A 17 -5.69 3.46 -7.58
CA ASN A 17 -5.45 4.71 -8.28
C ASN A 17 -6.15 5.88 -7.59
N LYS A 18 -7.43 5.70 -7.21
CA LYS A 18 -8.19 6.69 -6.44
C LYS A 18 -7.52 7.02 -5.11
N LEU A 19 -7.18 6.00 -4.31
CA LEU A 19 -6.41 6.19 -3.08
C LEU A 19 -5.11 6.96 -3.35
N GLY A 20 -4.37 6.54 -4.37
CA GLY A 20 -3.09 7.11 -4.74
C GLY A 20 -3.15 8.59 -5.13
N GLN A 21 -4.29 9.12 -5.57
CA GLN A 21 -4.46 10.55 -5.85
C GLN A 21 -4.58 11.39 -4.56
N LEU A 22 -5.02 10.77 -3.46
CA LEU A 22 -5.19 11.41 -2.14
C LEU A 22 -3.89 11.46 -1.32
N LEU A 23 -2.88 10.68 -1.71
CA LEU A 23 -1.62 10.56 -0.96
C LEU A 23 -0.74 11.81 -1.07
N GLN A 24 0.04 12.04 -0.04
CA GLN A 24 1.00 13.14 0.05
C GLN A 24 2.39 12.60 0.40
N ALA A 25 3.41 13.45 0.37
CA ALA A 25 4.72 13.09 0.91
C ALA A 25 4.59 12.64 2.37
N GLY A 26 5.34 11.61 2.76
CA GLY A 26 5.27 10.97 4.07
C GLY A 26 4.08 10.00 4.24
N SER A 27 3.22 9.81 3.24
CA SER A 27 2.16 8.79 3.36
C SER A 27 2.75 7.37 3.39
N VAL A 28 2.38 6.60 4.42
CA VAL A 28 2.81 5.20 4.59
C VAL A 28 1.63 4.25 4.46
N LEU A 29 1.71 3.34 3.48
CA LEU A 29 0.74 2.29 3.22
C LEU A 29 1.33 0.94 3.63
N LEU A 30 0.68 0.26 4.56
CA LEU A 30 1.05 -1.06 5.04
C LEU A 30 0.09 -2.09 4.43
N LEU A 31 0.58 -3.03 3.61
CA LEU A 31 -0.25 -3.98 2.87
C LEU A 31 -0.12 -5.40 3.45
N GLU A 32 -1.19 -5.86 4.11
CA GLU A 32 -1.28 -7.20 4.68
C GLU A 32 -2.17 -8.12 3.85
N GLY A 33 -1.82 -9.40 3.79
CA GLY A 33 -2.63 -10.43 3.16
C GLY A 33 -1.79 -11.53 2.55
N ASP A 34 -2.43 -12.65 2.23
CA ASP A 34 -1.75 -13.86 1.77
C ASP A 34 -0.99 -13.69 0.45
N LEU A 35 -0.18 -14.69 0.12
CA LEU A 35 0.43 -14.81 -1.20
C LEU A 35 -0.66 -14.81 -2.29
N GLY A 36 -0.47 -13.96 -3.31
CA GLY A 36 -1.46 -13.78 -4.38
C GLY A 36 -2.73 -13.02 -3.98
N ALA A 37 -2.76 -12.36 -2.80
CA ALA A 37 -3.90 -11.55 -2.40
C ALA A 37 -4.07 -10.26 -3.22
N GLY A 38 -3.06 -9.86 -4.01
CA GLY A 38 -3.13 -8.70 -4.91
C GLY A 38 -2.38 -7.46 -4.43
N LYS A 39 -1.55 -7.55 -3.39
CA LYS A 39 -0.74 -6.45 -2.84
C LYS A 39 0.08 -5.71 -3.91
N THR A 40 0.93 -6.41 -4.67
CA THR A 40 1.67 -5.79 -5.78
C THR A 40 0.77 -5.23 -6.89
N THR A 41 -0.40 -5.83 -7.16
CA THR A 41 -1.38 -5.29 -8.11
C THR A 41 -1.92 -3.95 -7.63
N PHE A 42 -2.18 -3.83 -6.33
CA PHE A 42 -2.56 -2.57 -5.70
C PHE A 42 -1.45 -1.54 -5.82
N THR A 43 -0.19 -1.89 -5.50
CA THR A 43 0.96 -0.99 -5.63
C THR A 43 1.14 -0.45 -7.05
N LYS A 44 0.86 -1.25 -8.08
CA LYS A 44 0.86 -0.78 -9.48
C LYS A 44 -0.18 0.32 -9.72
N GLY A 45 -1.38 0.19 -9.14
CA GLY A 45 -2.42 1.23 -9.22
C GLY A 45 -2.02 2.51 -8.49
N ILE A 46 -1.35 2.39 -7.34
CA ILE A 46 -0.76 3.53 -6.61
C ILE A 46 0.28 4.23 -7.49
N ALA A 47 1.23 3.48 -8.05
CA ALA A 47 2.27 4.03 -8.91
C ALA A 47 1.68 4.80 -10.11
N GLN A 48 0.62 4.27 -10.73
CA GLN A 48 -0.09 4.95 -11.80
C GLN A 48 -0.67 6.31 -11.34
N ALA A 49 -1.24 6.39 -10.14
CA ALA A 49 -1.77 7.65 -9.59
C ALA A 49 -0.69 8.66 -9.25
N LEU A 50 0.51 8.17 -8.90
CA LEU A 50 1.68 9.01 -8.70
C LEU A 50 2.32 9.47 -10.02
N GLY A 51 1.84 9.00 -11.18
CA GLY A 51 2.40 9.36 -12.49
C GLY A 51 3.67 8.60 -12.86
N ILE A 52 3.97 7.50 -12.16
CA ILE A 52 5.11 6.63 -12.45
C ILE A 52 4.83 5.84 -13.73
N LYS A 53 5.67 6.06 -14.75
CA LYS A 53 5.54 5.39 -16.07
C LYS A 53 6.34 4.10 -16.17
N ARG A 54 7.33 3.89 -15.30
CA ARG A 54 8.13 2.66 -15.29
C ARG A 54 7.28 1.49 -14.84
N TYR A 55 7.63 0.31 -15.35
CA TYR A 55 6.95 -0.92 -14.96
C TYR A 55 7.31 -1.28 -13.50
N VAL A 56 6.31 -1.23 -12.62
CA VAL A 56 6.47 -1.59 -11.21
C VAL A 56 6.52 -3.11 -11.05
N LYS A 57 7.59 -3.59 -10.43
CA LYS A 57 7.81 -5.01 -10.09
C LYS A 57 7.81 -5.17 -8.57
N SER A 58 7.40 -6.34 -8.10
CA SER A 58 7.58 -6.69 -6.69
C SER A 58 9.08 -6.66 -6.33
N PRO A 59 9.45 -6.01 -5.23
CA PRO A 59 10.82 -5.95 -4.73
C PRO A 59 11.19 -7.18 -3.88
N THR A 60 10.45 -8.29 -3.93
CA THR A 60 10.71 -9.51 -3.12
C THR A 60 12.19 -9.94 -3.06
N PHE A 61 12.98 -9.75 -4.14
CA PHE A 61 14.41 -10.08 -4.16
C PHE A 61 15.34 -8.92 -3.78
N THR A 62 14.90 -7.67 -3.96
CA THR A 62 15.71 -6.47 -3.72
C THR A 62 15.36 -5.78 -2.41
N LEU A 63 14.35 -6.27 -1.68
CA LEU A 63 13.68 -5.70 -0.51
C LEU A 63 12.98 -4.36 -0.80
N ILE A 64 13.67 -3.43 -1.44
CA ILE A 64 13.20 -2.09 -1.76
C ILE A 64 13.35 -1.81 -3.26
N ARG A 65 12.42 -1.06 -3.83
CA ARG A 65 12.53 -0.42 -5.14
C ARG A 65 12.05 1.03 -5.05
N GLU A 66 12.89 1.93 -5.52
CA GLU A 66 12.58 3.34 -5.61
C GLU A 66 12.17 3.72 -7.04
N TYR A 67 11.09 4.47 -7.15
CA TYR A 67 10.63 5.11 -8.39
C TYR A 67 10.53 6.60 -8.09
N LYS A 68 11.52 7.37 -8.56
CA LYS A 68 11.66 8.80 -8.24
C LYS A 68 10.95 9.71 -9.24
N GLU A 69 10.46 9.14 -10.34
CA GLU A 69 9.66 9.85 -11.31
C GLU A 69 8.19 10.01 -10.86
N GLY A 70 7.48 10.96 -11.44
CA GLY A 70 6.07 11.23 -11.12
C GLY A 70 5.90 12.47 -10.25
N ARG A 71 4.73 12.60 -9.60
CA ARG A 71 4.41 13.73 -8.71
C ARG A 71 5.02 13.58 -7.32
N LEU A 72 5.25 12.34 -6.88
CA LEU A 72 5.91 11.98 -5.62
C LEU A 72 6.72 10.71 -5.87
N PRO A 73 7.91 10.56 -5.26
CA PRO A 73 8.62 9.29 -5.24
C PRO A 73 7.77 8.17 -4.64
N LEU A 74 7.92 6.95 -5.14
CA LEU A 74 7.37 5.73 -4.56
C LEU A 74 8.51 4.87 -4.03
N TYR A 75 8.43 4.52 -2.76
CA TYR A 75 9.29 3.53 -2.11
C TYR A 75 8.46 2.26 -1.92
N HIS A 76 8.65 1.30 -2.81
CA HIS A 76 7.96 0.01 -2.73
C HIS A 76 8.87 -0.97 -2.00
N MET A 77 8.39 -1.51 -0.89
CA MET A 77 9.09 -2.46 -0.05
C MET A 77 8.31 -3.78 0.02
N ASP A 78 9.02 -4.90 0.05
CA ASP A 78 8.48 -6.23 0.30
C ASP A 78 9.40 -6.90 1.31
N VAL A 79 8.96 -6.89 2.57
CA VAL A 79 9.76 -7.34 3.72
C VAL A 79 9.46 -8.78 4.11
N TYR A 80 8.82 -9.57 3.22
CA TYR A 80 8.53 -10.99 3.48
C TYR A 80 9.75 -11.79 3.94
N ARG A 81 10.94 -11.44 3.45
CA ARG A 81 12.21 -12.11 3.80
C ARG A 81 12.80 -11.72 5.14
N LEU A 82 12.23 -10.73 5.82
CA LEU A 82 12.67 -10.29 7.14
C LEU A 82 11.90 -11.03 8.25
N GLU A 83 11.18 -12.10 7.91
CA GLU A 83 10.49 -12.94 8.89
C GLU A 83 11.41 -13.50 9.98
N ASP A 84 12.68 -13.75 9.63
CA ASP A 84 13.73 -14.20 10.54
C ASP A 84 14.53 -13.04 11.18
N GLY A 85 14.08 -11.79 11.00
CA GLY A 85 14.70 -10.57 11.55
C GLY A 85 15.55 -9.77 10.55
N GLY A 86 16.23 -8.73 11.06
CA GLY A 86 17.18 -7.90 10.30
C GLY A 86 16.62 -6.61 9.68
N GLY A 87 15.36 -6.25 9.97
CA GLY A 87 14.75 -5.01 9.45
C GLY A 87 15.42 -3.72 9.94
N ASP A 88 15.82 -3.70 11.21
CA ASP A 88 16.40 -2.50 11.85
C ASP A 88 17.75 -2.11 11.23
N GLU A 89 18.50 -3.08 10.71
CA GLU A 89 19.80 -2.85 10.07
C GLU A 89 19.69 -2.23 8.67
N LEU A 90 18.48 -2.19 8.09
CA LEU A 90 18.25 -1.70 6.73
C LEU A 90 17.90 -0.21 6.65
N GLY A 91 17.68 0.47 7.79
CA GLY A 91 17.32 1.88 7.81
C GLY A 91 15.98 2.20 7.14
N LEU A 92 15.00 1.29 7.22
CA LEU A 92 13.70 1.45 6.53
C LEU A 92 12.91 2.67 7.00
N GLU A 93 13.10 3.09 8.25
CA GLU A 93 12.47 4.25 8.88
C GLU A 93 12.74 5.58 8.16
N GLU A 94 13.89 5.70 7.49
CA GLU A 94 14.25 6.91 6.73
C GLU A 94 13.26 7.16 5.58
N TYR A 95 12.71 6.10 4.99
CA TYR A 95 11.74 6.21 3.90
C TYR A 95 10.35 6.62 4.38
N PHE A 96 9.98 6.34 5.64
CA PHE A 96 8.69 6.73 6.20
C PHE A 96 8.59 8.23 6.45
N THR A 97 9.75 8.88 6.65
CA THR A 97 9.85 10.34 6.85
C THR A 97 10.32 11.09 5.59
N GLY A 98 10.49 10.37 4.47
CA GLY A 98 10.97 10.92 3.20
C GLY A 98 9.95 11.79 2.45
N ASP A 99 10.34 12.25 1.26
CA ASP A 99 9.55 13.14 0.40
C ASP A 99 8.54 12.39 -0.51
N GLY A 100 8.46 11.07 -0.38
CA GLY A 100 7.63 10.19 -1.20
C GLY A 100 6.49 9.51 -0.46
N VAL A 101 5.96 8.47 -1.10
CA VAL A 101 4.97 7.53 -0.55
C VAL A 101 5.66 6.19 -0.32
N SER A 102 5.54 5.66 0.89
CA SER A 102 6.02 4.31 1.23
C SER A 102 4.90 3.30 1.09
N VAL A 103 5.14 2.21 0.36
CA VAL A 103 4.23 1.06 0.25
C VAL A 103 4.97 -0.18 0.70
N VAL A 104 4.56 -0.75 1.82
CA VAL A 104 5.22 -1.89 2.47
C VAL A 104 4.33 -3.13 2.36
N GLU A 105 4.77 -4.15 1.62
CA GLU A 105 4.15 -5.47 1.63
C GLU A 105 4.72 -6.31 2.78
N TRP A 106 3.85 -7.10 3.42
CA TRP A 106 4.18 -7.92 4.60
C TRP A 106 4.69 -7.13 5.82
N PRO A 107 4.04 -6.00 6.16
CA PRO A 107 4.53 -5.05 7.16
C PRO A 107 4.68 -5.67 8.55
N GLN A 108 4.03 -6.81 8.83
CA GLN A 108 4.08 -7.49 10.13
C GLN A 108 5.50 -7.91 10.55
N PHE A 109 6.45 -8.02 9.62
CA PHE A 109 7.85 -8.37 9.91
C PHE A 109 8.71 -7.17 10.32
N ILE A 110 8.15 -5.96 10.31
CA ILE A 110 8.82 -4.73 10.73
C ILE A 110 7.92 -3.88 11.64
N GLN A 111 7.05 -4.50 12.45
CA GLN A 111 6.07 -3.80 13.29
C GLN A 111 6.69 -2.73 14.20
N ASP A 112 7.88 -3.01 14.73
CA ASP A 112 8.61 -2.08 15.61
C ASP A 112 9.06 -0.80 14.89
N LEU A 113 9.10 -0.82 13.55
CA LEU A 113 9.48 0.31 12.71
C LEU A 113 8.28 1.11 12.18
N TRP A 114 7.03 0.69 12.44
CA TRP A 114 5.86 1.38 11.91
C TRP A 114 5.79 2.81 12.45
N PRO A 115 5.51 3.81 11.59
CA PRO A 115 5.36 5.19 12.04
C PRO A 115 4.08 5.36 12.88
N THR A 116 3.90 6.53 13.47
CA THR A 116 2.66 6.85 14.20
C THR A 116 1.47 7.16 13.29
N ASP A 117 1.73 7.63 12.05
CA ASP A 117 0.72 7.84 11.02
C ASP A 117 0.91 6.87 9.84
N TYR A 118 -0.05 5.96 9.65
CA TYR A 118 -0.05 5.00 8.55
C TYR A 118 -1.47 4.55 8.19
N LEU A 119 -1.60 4.03 6.96
CA LEU A 119 -2.81 3.37 6.50
C LEU A 119 -2.54 1.87 6.32
N LEU A 120 -3.17 1.06 7.15
CA LEU A 120 -3.13 -0.39 7.06
C LEU A 120 -4.23 -0.89 6.11
N ILE A 121 -3.85 -1.71 5.14
CA ILE A 121 -4.74 -2.24 4.11
C ILE A 121 -4.65 -3.76 4.13
N LYS A 122 -5.71 -4.42 4.60
CA LYS A 122 -5.80 -5.88 4.71
C LYS A 122 -6.55 -6.45 3.53
N PHE A 123 -5.92 -7.37 2.81
CA PHE A 123 -6.49 -8.06 1.66
C PHE A 123 -6.97 -9.45 2.06
N THR A 124 -8.25 -9.74 1.83
CA THR A 124 -8.84 -11.07 2.04
C THR A 124 -9.39 -11.61 0.72
N LYS A 125 -9.07 -12.85 0.37
CA LYS A 125 -9.69 -13.54 -0.78
C LYS A 125 -11.15 -13.86 -0.48
N ASP A 126 -12.03 -13.72 -1.48
CA ASP A 126 -13.40 -14.19 -1.37
C ASP A 126 -13.42 -15.73 -1.41
N PRO A 127 -14.19 -16.42 -0.55
CA PRO A 127 -14.20 -17.88 -0.49
C PRO A 127 -14.93 -18.53 -1.68
N HIS A 128 -15.70 -17.77 -2.45
CA HIS A 128 -16.52 -18.30 -3.55
C HIS A 128 -16.07 -17.80 -4.93
N HIS A 129 -15.21 -16.78 -4.98
CA HIS A 129 -14.77 -16.15 -6.21
C HIS A 129 -13.26 -15.87 -6.19
N ASP A 130 -12.49 -16.63 -6.97
CA ASP A 130 -11.02 -16.59 -6.97
C ASP A 130 -10.42 -15.23 -7.35
N ASP A 131 -11.14 -14.42 -8.13
CA ASP A 131 -10.70 -13.09 -8.57
C ASP A 131 -11.12 -11.97 -7.61
N TRP A 132 -12.00 -12.27 -6.64
CA TRP A 132 -12.58 -11.26 -5.78
C TRP A 132 -11.75 -11.07 -4.52
N ARG A 133 -11.61 -9.82 -4.09
CA ARG A 133 -10.93 -9.44 -2.86
C ARG A 133 -11.81 -8.52 -2.04
N ARG A 134 -11.70 -8.63 -0.73
CA ARG A 134 -12.19 -7.64 0.23
C ARG A 134 -10.98 -6.91 0.79
N LEU A 135 -10.95 -5.59 0.64
CA LEU A 135 -9.90 -4.73 1.17
C LEU A 135 -10.47 -3.94 2.35
N LEU A 136 -9.83 -4.07 3.51
CA LEU A 136 -10.15 -3.31 4.72
C LEU A 136 -9.08 -2.24 4.92
N PHE A 137 -9.50 -0.99 5.00
CA PHE A 137 -8.67 0.19 5.20
C PHE A 137 -8.81 0.68 6.65
N GLU A 138 -7.73 0.60 7.41
CA GLU A 138 -7.60 1.02 8.81
C GLU A 138 -6.60 2.18 8.89
N ALA A 139 -7.11 3.38 9.18
CA ALA A 139 -6.27 4.55 9.39
C ALA A 139 -5.78 4.60 10.83
N HIS A 140 -4.51 4.90 11.01
CA HIS A 140 -3.86 5.13 12.28
C HIS A 140 -3.12 6.46 12.16
N GLY A 141 -3.65 7.54 12.73
CA GLY A 141 -3.11 8.89 12.57
C GLY A 141 -4.06 9.84 11.82
N GLU A 142 -3.76 11.13 11.84
CA GLU A 142 -4.64 12.15 11.27
C GLU A 142 -4.60 12.18 9.74
N GLN A 143 -3.43 12.00 9.14
CA GLN A 143 -3.24 12.04 7.69
C GLN A 143 -3.94 10.85 7.04
N SER A 144 -3.65 9.64 7.52
CA SER A 144 -4.32 8.42 7.05
C SER A 144 -5.83 8.47 7.24
N GLN A 145 -6.32 9.07 8.34
CA GLN A 145 -7.75 9.21 8.59
C GLN A 145 -8.43 10.11 7.56
N ARG A 146 -7.82 11.26 7.23
CA ARG A 146 -8.32 12.15 6.16
C ARG A 146 -8.38 11.45 4.80
N VAL A 147 -7.39 10.61 4.49
CA VAL A 147 -7.37 9.81 3.26
C VAL A 147 -8.53 8.83 3.23
N VAL A 148 -8.74 8.06 4.31
CA VAL A 148 -9.84 7.08 4.40
C VAL A 148 -11.21 7.76 4.34
N ASP A 149 -11.39 8.90 5.01
CA ASP A 149 -12.64 9.64 4.98
C ASP A 149 -12.95 10.19 3.58
N SER A 150 -11.94 10.72 2.89
CA SER A 150 -12.09 11.19 1.51
C SER A 150 -12.45 10.04 0.56
N LEU A 151 -11.76 8.91 0.68
CA LEU A 151 -12.07 7.73 -0.12
C LEU A 151 -13.48 7.19 0.18
N ALA A 152 -13.91 7.19 1.45
CA ALA A 152 -15.23 6.70 1.86
C ALA A 152 -16.39 7.56 1.33
N GLN A 153 -16.18 8.87 1.12
CA GLN A 153 -17.21 9.73 0.52
C GLN A 153 -17.59 9.27 -0.88
N GLU A 154 -16.65 8.77 -1.68
CA GLU A 154 -16.93 8.24 -3.02
C GLU A 154 -17.83 6.99 -2.97
N TYR A 155 -17.72 6.16 -1.93
CA TYR A 155 -18.49 4.93 -1.76
C TYR A 155 -19.83 5.14 -1.03
N ARG A 156 -20.15 6.36 -0.59
CA ARG A 156 -21.46 6.71 -0.01
C ARG A 156 -22.47 7.18 -1.06
N HIS A 157 -22.02 7.39 -2.30
CA HIS A 157 -22.83 7.91 -3.40
C HIS A 157 -23.15 6.86 -4.49
N GLU A 158 -22.80 5.59 -4.26
CA GLU A 158 -23.20 4.44 -5.07
C GLU A 158 -24.32 3.64 -4.37
#